data_AF-A0A4V2L1L9-F1
#
_entry.id   AF-A0A4V2L1L9-F1
#
_cell.length_a   1.000
_cell.length_b   1.000
_cell.length_c   1.000
_cell.angle_alpha   90.00
_cell.angle_beta   90.00
_cell.angle_gamma   90.00
#
_symmetry.space_group_name_H-M   'P 1'
#
loop_
_entity.id
_entity.type
_entity.pdbx_description
1 polymer ?
#
loop_
_entity_poly.entity_id
_entity_poly.type
_entity_poly.pdbx_seq_one_letter_code
_entity_poly.pdbx_strand_id
1 'polypeptide(L)' 'MTKERIINMQNAVANYVVITGASSGIGAASAYKLASRGYNLILIARRAA' A
#
# COMPACT_ATOMS: atom_id res chain seq x y z
N MET A 1 -6.53 28.58 -13.67
CA MET A 1 -6.40 27.46 -12.70
C MET A 1 -7.80 27.05 -12.29
N THR A 2 -8.39 26.05 -12.96
CA THR A 2 -9.83 25.69 -12.85
C THR A 2 -10.10 24.80 -11.63
N LYS A 3 -11.22 25.03 -10.93
CA LYS A 3 -11.63 24.30 -9.70
C LYS A 3 -11.68 22.78 -9.88
N GLU A 4 -11.98 22.29 -11.09
CA GLU A 4 -11.95 20.86 -11.45
C GLU A 4 -10.60 20.19 -11.16
N ARG A 5 -9.50 20.93 -11.37
CA ARG A 5 -8.14 20.41 -11.18
C ARG A 5 -7.75 20.29 -9.70
N ILE A 6 -8.40 21.07 -8.82
CA ILE A 6 -8.21 21.01 -7.35
C ILE A 6 -9.01 19.84 -6.76
N ILE A 7 -10.24 19.61 -7.22
CA ILE A 7 -11.09 18.49 -6.79
C ILE A 7 -10.45 17.14 -7.17
N ASN A 8 -9.84 17.03 -8.36
CA ASN A 8 -9.19 15.80 -8.81
C ASN A 8 -7.83 15.52 -8.15
N MET A 9 -7.21 16.49 -7.48
CA MET A 9 -5.94 16.29 -6.76
C MET A 9 -6.14 15.66 -5.37
N GLN A 10 -7.33 15.80 -4.77
CA GLN A 10 -7.62 15.38 -3.40
C GLN A 10 -7.63 13.85 -3.21
N ASN A 11 -7.70 13.07 -4.30
CA ASN A 11 -7.80 11.60 -4.25
C ASN A 11 -6.52 10.85 -4.60
N ALA A 12 -5.41 11.54 -4.84
CA ALA A 12 -4.09 10.91 -4.96
C ALA A 12 -3.48 10.64 -3.56
N VAL A 13 -4.30 10.18 -2.61
CA VAL A 13 -3.79 9.65 -1.36
C VAL A 13 -3.16 8.32 -1.73
N ALA A 14 -1.84 8.28 -1.87
CA ALA A 14 -1.12 7.03 -1.99
C ALA A 14 -1.38 6.26 -0.70
N ASN A 15 -2.37 5.37 -0.72
CA ASN A 15 -2.89 4.73 0.48
C ASN A 15 -1.80 3.82 1.05
N TYR A 16 -1.26 4.21 2.20
CA TYR A 16 -0.30 3.37 2.92
C TYR A 16 -1.04 2.20 3.57
N VAL A 17 -0.50 1.00 3.45
CA VAL A 17 -1.04 -0.22 4.09
C VAL A 17 0.01 -0.85 4.98
N VAL A 18 -0.36 -1.10 6.23
CA VAL A 18 0.49 -1.82 7.19
C VAL A 18 0.13 -3.30 7.14
N ILE A 19 1.13 -4.16 6.95
CA ILE A 19 0.96 -5.62 6.96
C ILE A 19 1.86 -6.21 8.04
N THR A 20 1.27 -6.86 9.04
CA THR A 20 1.98 -7.66 10.04
C THR A 20 2.07 -9.11 9.58
N GLY A 21 3.12 -9.83 10.00
CA GLY A 21 3.36 -11.19 9.52
C GLY A 21 3.75 -11.25 8.04
N ALA A 22 4.32 -10.18 7.48
CA ALA A 22 4.60 -10.03 6.05
C ALA A 22 5.70 -10.96 5.49
N SER A 23 6.37 -11.75 6.34
CA SER A 23 7.51 -12.62 5.94
C SER A 23 7.09 -13.92 5.24
N SER A 24 5.86 -14.41 5.41
CA SER A 24 5.45 -15.70 4.84
C SER A 24 3.92 -15.84 4.77
N GLY A 25 3.45 -16.85 4.03
CA GLY A 25 2.02 -17.21 3.97
C GLY A 25 1.14 -16.06 3.47
N ILE A 26 0.00 -15.86 4.15
CA ILE A 26 -1.02 -14.88 3.74
C ILE A 26 -0.48 -13.44 3.78
N GLY A 27 0.36 -13.11 4.77
CA GLY A 27 0.94 -11.77 4.87
C GLY A 27 1.82 -11.42 3.67
N ALA A 28 2.69 -12.35 3.25
CA ALA A 28 3.53 -12.18 2.08
C ALA A 28 2.70 -12.10 0.77
N ALA A 29 1.73 -13.00 0.59
CA ALA A 29 0.85 -12.99 -0.57
C ALA A 29 0.04 -11.68 -0.67
N SER A 30 -0.43 -11.15 0.46
CA SER A 30 -1.14 -9.88 0.52
C SER A 30 -0.23 -8.70 0.17
N ALA A 31 1.01 -8.72 0.64
CA ALA A 31 2.00 -7.69 0.30
C ALA A 31 2.25 -7.65 -1.20
N TYR A 32 2.47 -8.80 -1.86
CA TYR A 32 2.64 -8.85 -3.31
C TYR A 32 1.40 -8.34 -4.05
N LYS A 33 0.20 -8.74 -3.63
CA LYS A 33 -1.05 -8.34 -4.29
C LYS A 33 -1.35 -6.85 -4.16
N LEU A 34 -1.04 -6.25 -3.01
CA LEU A 34 -1.27 -4.83 -2.77
C LEU A 34 -0.17 -3.97 -3.42
N ALA A 35 1.08 -4.42 -3.39
CA ALA A 35 2.17 -3.75 -4.12
C ALA A 35 1.87 -3.72 -5.62
N SER A 36 1.37 -4.82 -6.21
CA SER A 36 1.00 -4.87 -7.63
C SER A 36 -0.16 -3.94 -8.00
N ARG A 37 -0.90 -3.42 -7.01
CA ARG A 37 -2.00 -2.45 -7.18
C ARG A 37 -1.56 -1.01 -6.92
N GLY A 38 -0.27 -0.77 -6.65
CA GLY A 38 0.29 0.57 -6.45
C GLY A 38 0.15 1.12 -5.02
N TYR A 39 -0.12 0.28 -4.03
CA TYR A 39 -0.14 0.72 -2.64
C TYR A 39 1.27 0.86 -2.08
N ASN A 40 1.49 1.87 -1.23
CA ASN A 40 2.70 1.98 -0.43
C ASN A 40 2.58 1.06 0.78
N LEU A 41 3.53 0.15 1.00
CA LEU A 41 3.42 -0.85 2.06
C LEU A 41 4.43 -0.61 3.17
N ILE A 42 3.98 -0.80 4.41
CA ILE A 42 4.83 -0.91 5.60
C ILE A 42 4.74 -2.36 6.07
N LEU A 43 5.83 -3.10 5.91
CA LEU A 43 5.88 -4.54 6.17
C LEU A 43 6.55 -4.81 7.52
N ILE A 44 5.86 -5.52 8.40
CA ILE A 44 6.34 -5.86 9.74
C ILE A 44 6.38 -7.38 9.88
N ALA A 45 7.55 -7.92 10.20
CA ALA A 45 7.73 -9.34 10.49
C ALA A 45 8.86 -9.56 11.50
N ARG A 46 8.81 -10.69 12.20
CA ARG A 46 9.84 -11.08 13.19
C ARG A 46 11.03 -11.81 12.57
N ARG A 47 10.91 -12.28 11.33
CA ARG A 47 11.91 -13.07 10.62
C ARG A 47 12.13 -12.45 9.25
N ALA A 48 13.35 -12.59 8.71
CA ALA A 48 13.58 -12.36 7.30
C ALA A 48 12.74 -13.34 6.46
N ALA A 49 12.31 -12.87 5.28
CA ALA A 49 11.63 -13.71 4.29
C ALA A 49 12.62 -14.65 3.61
#